data_AF-A0A314YGF7-F1
#
_entry.id   AF-A0A314YGF7-F1
#
_cell.length_a   1.000
_cell.length_b   1.000
_cell.length_c   1.000
_cell.angle_alpha   90.00
_cell.angle_beta   90.00
_cell.angle_gamma   90.00
#
_symmetry.space_group_name_H-M   'P 1'
#
loop_
_entity.id
_entity.type
_entity.pdbx_description
1 polymer ?
#
loop_
_entity_poly.entity_id
_entity_poly.type
_entity_poly.pdbx_seq_one_letter_code
_entity_poly.pdbx_strand_id
1 'polypeptide(L)'
;MLESLNPSKATVRESQDALLKNLEEELREKRYLLVLDDVWNEDSEKWERLMSCLSKLNSAPGSKIIVTTRSGKVASLTETLPRPKLDLLSTDECWSILKHAACSDGSSDIPLGLERIGREIAKNCEGLPLMAKKEITRSERRE
;
A
#
# COMPACT_ATOMS: atom_id res chain seq x y z
N MET A 1 11.50 13.09 4.45
CA MET A 1 11.22 13.63 3.11
C MET A 1 11.02 12.43 2.20
N LEU A 2 9.84 12.25 1.60
CA LEU A 2 9.58 11.19 0.62
C LEU A 2 9.94 11.76 -0.75
N GLU A 3 10.92 11.18 -1.42
CA GLU A 3 11.32 11.57 -2.77
C GLU A 3 10.68 10.59 -3.76
N SER A 4 9.94 11.11 -4.74
CA SER A 4 9.53 10.32 -5.90
C SER A 4 10.67 10.30 -6.91
N LEU A 5 11.00 9.13 -7.44
CA LEU A 5 11.89 9.06 -8.61
C LEU A 5 11.23 9.82 -9.76
N ASN A 6 11.86 10.92 -10.18
CA ASN A 6 11.29 11.83 -11.17
C ASN A 6 11.00 11.11 -12.49
N PRO A 7 9.73 11.04 -12.94
CA PRO A 7 9.39 10.46 -14.24
C PRO A 7 10.01 11.22 -15.42
N SER A 8 10.41 12.48 -15.23
CA SER A 8 10.99 13.33 -16.27
C SER A 8 12.40 12.92 -16.72
N LYS A 9 13.12 12.11 -15.93
CA LYS A 9 14.35 11.45 -16.42
C LYS A 9 14.02 10.31 -17.39
N ALA A 10 12.89 9.64 -17.21
CA ALA A 10 12.42 8.60 -18.13
C ALA A 10 11.75 9.24 -19.36
N THR A 11 12.55 9.62 -20.35
CA THR A 11 12.01 9.99 -21.66
C THR A 11 11.29 8.80 -22.29
N VAL A 12 10.29 9.07 -23.14
CA VAL A 12 9.28 8.13 -23.68
C VAL A 12 9.87 6.91 -24.46
N ARG A 13 11.20 6.77 -24.56
CA ARG A 13 11.91 5.63 -25.18
C ARG A 13 13.17 5.19 -24.43
N GLU A 14 13.21 5.27 -23.11
CA GLU A 14 14.32 4.62 -22.37
C GLU A 14 14.15 3.09 -22.39
N SER A 15 15.21 2.38 -22.77
CA SER A 15 15.23 0.92 -22.65
C SER A 15 15.13 0.53 -21.17
N GLN A 16 14.65 -0.69 -20.90
CA GLN A 16 14.60 -1.23 -19.54
C GLN A 16 15.97 -1.12 -18.84
N ASP A 17 17.06 -1.31 -19.58
CA ASP A 17 18.42 -1.21 -19.04
C ASP A 17 18.81 0.22 -18.67
N ALA A 18 18.34 1.23 -19.42
CA ALA A 18 18.56 2.63 -19.07
C ALA A 18 17.82 3.01 -17.78
N LEU A 19 16.58 2.55 -17.62
CA LEU A 19 15.80 2.75 -16.39
C LEU A 19 16.45 2.07 -15.19
N LEU A 20 16.93 0.83 -15.34
CA LEU A 20 17.64 0.11 -14.29
C LEU A 20 18.95 0.81 -13.91
N LYS A 21 19.69 1.33 -14.88
CA LYS A 21 20.91 2.11 -14.63
C LYS A 21 20.62 3.41 -13.89
N ASN A 22 19.58 4.13 -14.29
CA ASN A 22 19.15 5.36 -13.61
C ASN A 22 18.76 5.05 -12.15
N LEU A 23 18.01 3.97 -11.93
CA LEU A 23 17.66 3.51 -10.58
C LEU A 23 18.91 3.16 -9.77
N GLU A 24 19.89 2.50 -10.39
CA GLU A 24 21.15 2.14 -9.75
C GLU A 24 21.89 3.41 -9.28
N GLU A 25 22.05 4.39 -10.17
CA GLU A 25 22.72 5.65 -9.88
C GLU A 25 22.04 6.46 -8.78
N GLU A 26 20.70 6.44 -8.73
CA GLU A 26 19.94 7.16 -7.70
C GLU A 26 20.01 6.51 -6.33
N LEU A 27 20.12 5.18 -6.25
CA LEU A 27 20.09 4.44 -4.99
C LEU A 27 21.47 4.04 -4.45
N ARG A 28 22.51 4.06 -5.30
CA ARG A 28 23.89 3.70 -4.92
C ARG A 28 24.39 4.52 -3.74
N GLU A 29 25.03 3.85 -2.80
CA GLU A 29 25.62 4.41 -1.56
C GLU A 29 24.63 5.14 -0.64
N LYS A 30 23.32 5.08 -0.93
CA LYS A 30 22.26 5.66 -0.09
C LYS A 30 21.56 4.58 0.72
N ARG A 31 20.98 5.01 1.85
CA ARG A 31 19.98 4.23 2.57
C ARG A 31 18.60 4.61 2.03
N TYR A 32 17.80 3.62 1.64
CA TYR A 32 16.49 3.87 1.04
C TYR A 32 15.40 2.92 1.52
N LEU A 33 14.16 3.36 1.34
CA LEU A 33 12.97 2.51 1.37
C LEU A 33 12.27 2.63 0.03
N LEU A 34 12.32 1.56 -0.77
CA LEU A 34 11.64 1.51 -2.07
C LEU A 34 10.30 0.80 -1.90
N VAL A 35 9.20 1.46 -2.24
CA VAL A 35 7.86 0.88 -2.20
C VAL A 35 7.34 0.69 -3.62
N LEU A 36 7.11 -0.56 -4.01
CA LEU A 36 6.48 -0.94 -5.26
C LEU A 36 5.02 -1.26 -4.96
N ASP A 37 4.14 -0.30 -5.20
CA ASP A 37 2.73 -0.39 -4.82
C ASP A 37 1.87 -1.02 -5.94
N ASP A 38 0.95 -1.91 -5.55
CA ASP A 38 -0.03 -2.59 -6.40
C ASP A 38 0.55 -3.23 -7.67
N VAL A 39 1.54 -4.11 -7.51
CA VAL A 39 2.24 -4.75 -8.64
C VAL A 39 1.60 -6.07 -9.08
N TRP A 40 1.34 -6.22 -10.38
CA TRP A 40 0.62 -7.37 -10.96
C TRP A 40 1.42 -8.16 -12.00
N ASN A 41 2.62 -7.72 -12.36
CA ASN A 41 3.44 -8.39 -13.36
C ASN A 41 3.98 -9.72 -12.81
N GLU A 42 3.54 -10.84 -13.38
CA GLU A 42 3.93 -12.20 -12.94
C GLU A 42 5.07 -12.82 -13.76
N ASP A 43 5.72 -12.03 -14.60
CA ASP A 43 6.86 -12.43 -15.41
C ASP A 43 8.11 -12.56 -14.52
N SER A 44 8.57 -13.79 -14.32
CA SER A 44 9.70 -14.11 -13.44
C SER A 44 11.02 -13.54 -13.97
N GLU A 45 11.24 -13.52 -15.29
CA GLU A 45 12.48 -13.01 -15.88
C GLU A 45 12.64 -11.51 -15.61
N LYS A 46 11.53 -10.75 -15.72
CA LYS A 46 11.53 -9.33 -15.37
C LYS A 46 11.86 -9.09 -13.89
N TRP A 47 11.32 -9.91 -12.99
CA TRP A 47 11.63 -9.83 -11.56
C TRP A 47 13.07 -10.20 -11.25
N GLU A 48 13.59 -11.27 -11.85
CA GLU A 48 14.99 -11.68 -11.70
C GLU A 48 15.94 -10.58 -12.16
N ARG A 49 15.66 -9.93 -13.30
CA ARG A 49 16.46 -8.79 -13.79
C ARG A 49 16.43 -7.62 -12.82
N LEU A 50 15.26 -7.25 -12.31
CA LEU A 50 15.12 -6.16 -11.33
C LEU A 50 15.85 -6.47 -10.02
N MET A 51 15.62 -7.66 -9.46
CA MET A 51 16.27 -8.10 -8.21
C MET A 51 17.78 -8.27 -8.38
N SER A 52 18.26 -8.70 -9.56
CA SER A 52 19.70 -8.75 -9.87
C SER A 52 20.33 -7.36 -9.89
N CYS A 53 19.64 -6.36 -10.47
CA CYS A 53 20.09 -4.97 -10.42
C CYS A 53 20.12 -4.46 -8.97
N LEU A 54 19.05 -4.69 -8.21
CA LEU A 54 18.93 -4.20 -6.84
C LEU A 54 19.87 -4.88 -5.84
N SER A 55 20.23 -6.14 -6.06
CA SER A 55 21.18 -6.88 -5.20
C SER A 55 22.64 -6.51 -5.46
N LYS A 56 22.95 -6.01 -6.65
CA LYS A 56 24.31 -5.53 -7.02
C LYS A 56 24.57 -4.09 -6.59
N LEU A 57 23.53 -3.36 -6.19
CA LEU A 57 23.68 -2.02 -5.64
C LEU A 57 24.56 -2.05 -4.39
N ASN A 58 25.63 -1.24 -4.38
CA ASN A 58 26.40 -0.94 -3.18
C ASN A 58 25.59 -0.01 -2.25
N SER A 59 24.51 -0.52 -1.69
CA SER A 59 23.56 0.22 -0.86
C SER A 59 24.07 0.37 0.57
N ALA A 60 23.75 1.48 1.22
CA ALA A 60 24.05 1.61 2.64
C ALA A 60 23.25 0.58 3.47
N PRO A 61 23.84 0.02 4.55
CA PRO A 61 23.13 -0.94 5.40
C PRO A 61 21.79 -0.40 5.91
N GLY A 62 20.77 -1.25 5.89
CA GLY A 62 19.41 -0.93 6.33
C GLY A 62 18.45 -0.49 5.23
N SER A 63 18.87 -0.49 3.96
CA SER A 63 17.95 -0.31 2.82
C SER A 63 16.94 -1.45 2.73
N LYS A 64 15.69 -1.12 2.40
CA LYS A 64 14.58 -2.08 2.30
C LYS A 64 13.73 -1.83 1.06
N ILE A 65 13.14 -2.91 0.56
CA ILE A 65 12.15 -2.88 -0.53
C ILE A 65 10.86 -3.49 0.01
N ILE A 66 9.73 -2.83 -0.24
CA ILE A 66 8.40 -3.33 0.08
C ILE A 66 7.63 -3.45 -1.23
N VAL A 67 7.08 -4.63 -1.49
CA VAL A 67 6.18 -4.87 -2.61
C VAL A 67 4.79 -5.11 -2.06
N THR A 68 3.80 -4.35 -2.53
CA THR A 68 2.39 -4.63 -2.24
C THR A 68 1.77 -5.23 -3.50
N THR A 69 1.02 -6.31 -3.33
CA THR A 69 0.38 -7.03 -4.44
C THR A 69 -0.80 -7.83 -3.93
N ARG A 70 -1.77 -8.08 -4.82
CA ARG A 70 -2.87 -9.04 -4.61
C ARG A 70 -2.58 -10.39 -5.24
N SER A 71 -1.54 -10.52 -6.05
CA SER A 71 -1.16 -11.78 -6.69
C SER A 71 -0.24 -12.59 -5.77
N GLY A 72 -0.70 -13.78 -5.39
CA GLY A 72 0.11 -14.74 -4.64
C GLY A 72 1.35 -15.20 -5.41
N LYS A 73 1.32 -15.17 -6.75
CA LYS A 73 2.47 -15.51 -7.60
C LYS A 73 3.52 -14.41 -7.58
N VAL A 74 3.11 -13.14 -7.72
CA VAL A 74 4.04 -12.00 -7.54
C VAL A 74 4.66 -12.01 -6.15
N ALA A 75 3.85 -12.27 -5.12
CA ALA A 75 4.35 -12.39 -3.75
C ALA A 75 5.42 -13.49 -3.66
N SER A 76 5.16 -14.68 -4.20
CA SER A 76 6.11 -15.80 -4.16
C SER A 76 7.40 -15.52 -4.94
N LEU A 77 7.34 -14.77 -6.04
CA LEU A 77 8.53 -14.39 -6.84
C LEU A 77 9.42 -13.35 -6.13
N THR A 78 8.86 -12.55 -5.23
CA THR A 78 9.55 -11.41 -4.60
C THR A 78 9.84 -11.62 -3.12
N GLU A 79 9.31 -12.68 -2.52
CA GLU A 79 9.43 -12.97 -1.09
C GLU A 79 10.87 -13.34 -0.71
N THR A 80 11.46 -12.49 0.13
CA THR A 80 12.78 -12.73 0.76
C THR A 80 12.68 -12.83 2.28
N LEU A 81 11.53 -12.47 2.84
CA LEU A 81 11.18 -12.50 4.25
C LEU A 81 9.76 -13.05 4.39
N PRO A 82 9.38 -13.69 5.51
CA PRO A 82 8.02 -14.16 5.71
C PRO A 82 6.98 -13.07 5.45
N ARG A 83 5.97 -13.36 4.63
CA ARG A 83 4.88 -12.41 4.37
C ARG A 83 4.22 -11.93 5.66
N PRO A 84 4.04 -10.60 5.83
CA PRO A 84 3.21 -10.10 6.91
C PRO A 84 1.77 -10.57 6.68
N LYS A 85 1.16 -11.13 7.71
CA LYS A 85 -0.25 -11.48 7.69
C LYS A 85 -1.07 -10.19 7.89
N LEU A 86 -1.84 -9.81 6.87
CA LEU A 86 -2.82 -8.75 6.99
C LEU A 86 -4.14 -9.38 7.44
N ASP A 87 -4.40 -9.32 8.74
CA ASP A 87 -5.63 -9.85 9.32
C ASP A 87 -6.81 -8.89 9.08
N LEU A 88 -8.02 -9.47 9.15
CA LEU A 88 -9.25 -8.69 9.16
C LEU A 88 -9.34 -7.88 10.46
N LEU A 89 -9.96 -6.70 10.38
CA LEU A 89 -10.26 -5.90 11.55
C LEU A 89 -11.36 -6.55 12.39
N SER A 90 -11.33 -6.30 13.69
CA SER A 90 -12.45 -6.55 14.57
C SER A 90 -13.62 -5.60 14.26
N THR A 91 -14.82 -5.97 14.69
CA THR A 91 -16.00 -5.10 14.57
C THR A 91 -15.80 -3.76 15.26
N ASP A 92 -15.10 -3.71 16.40
CA ASP A 92 -14.82 -2.46 17.11
C ASP A 92 -13.82 -1.56 16.37
N GLU A 93 -12.84 -2.13 15.68
CA GLU A 93 -11.93 -1.38 14.81
C GLU A 93 -12.67 -0.85 13.56
N CYS A 94 -13.53 -1.65 12.93
CA CYS A 94 -14.41 -1.18 11.86
C CYS A 94 -15.34 -0.04 12.35
N TRP A 95 -15.89 -0.17 13.56
CA TRP A 95 -16.70 0.88 14.17
C TRP A 95 -15.87 2.15 14.40
N SER A 96 -14.63 2.02 14.87
CA SER A 96 -13.74 3.16 15.07
C SER A 96 -13.47 3.92 13.77
N ILE A 97 -13.27 3.21 12.65
CA ILE A 97 -13.13 3.81 11.32
C ILE A 97 -14.41 4.54 10.90
N LEU A 98 -15.58 3.91 11.08
CA LEU A 98 -16.88 4.50 10.75
C LEU A 98 -17.15 5.75 11.59
N LYS A 99 -16.97 5.65 12.92
CA LYS A 99 -17.12 6.78 13.85
C LYS A 99 -16.21 7.93 13.46
N HIS A 100 -14.94 7.67 13.18
CA HIS A 100 -14.00 8.72 12.76
C HIS A 100 -14.42 9.36 11.43
N ALA A 101 -14.90 8.57 10.46
CA ALA A 101 -15.34 9.11 9.17
C ALA A 101 -16.67 9.88 9.26
N ALA A 102 -17.55 9.55 10.21
CA ALA A 102 -18.81 10.26 10.43
C ALA A 102 -18.65 11.53 11.28
N CYS A 103 -17.67 11.57 12.18
CA CYS A 103 -17.39 12.69 13.08
C CYS A 103 -16.16 13.50 12.62
N SER A 104 -16.24 14.06 11.41
CA SER A 104 -15.15 14.82 10.77
C SER A 104 -14.70 16.08 11.55
N ASP A 105 -15.50 16.54 12.51
CA ASP A 105 -15.26 17.74 13.32
C ASP A 105 -14.66 17.46 14.71
N GLY A 106 -14.36 16.19 15.03
CA GLY A 106 -13.82 15.81 16.33
C GLY A 106 -14.86 15.80 17.46
N SER A 107 -16.15 15.91 17.15
CA SER A 107 -17.21 15.66 18.13
C SER A 107 -17.16 14.19 18.58
N SER A 108 -17.00 13.97 19.89
CA SER A 108 -16.95 12.62 20.48
C SER A 108 -18.34 12.08 20.80
N ASP A 109 -19.34 12.97 20.83
CA ASP A 109 -20.72 12.71 21.21
C ASP A 109 -21.56 12.26 20.02
N ILE A 110 -21.54 10.95 19.75
CA ILE A 110 -22.54 10.31 18.90
C ILE A 110 -23.74 9.95 19.78
N PRO A 111 -24.97 10.38 19.43
CA PRO A 111 -26.18 9.94 20.12
C PRO A 111 -26.26 8.40 20.19
N LEU A 112 -26.67 7.85 21.34
CA LEU A 112 -26.71 6.40 21.57
C LEU A 112 -27.45 5.60 20.48
N GLY A 113 -28.50 6.19 19.88
CA GLY A 113 -29.22 5.59 18.76
C GLY A 113 -28.38 5.44 17.49
N LEU A 114 -27.57 6.45 17.17
CA LEU A 114 -26.67 6.43 16.01
C LEU A 114 -25.46 5.55 16.25
N GLU A 115 -24.95 5.48 17.48
CA GLU A 115 -23.89 4.53 17.84
C GLU A 115 -24.36 3.09 17.61
N ARG A 116 -25.57 2.75 18.05
CA ARG A 116 -26.13 1.41 17.83
C ARG A 116 -26.21 1.05 16.34
N ILE A 117 -26.69 1.98 15.51
CA ILE A 117 -26.77 1.78 14.05
C ILE A 117 -25.37 1.62 13.45
N GLY A 118 -24.44 2.48 13.84
CA GLY A 118 -23.07 2.45 13.35
C GLY A 118 -22.32 1.16 13.70
N ARG A 119 -22.59 0.57 14.87
CA ARG A 119 -22.05 -0.74 15.27
C ARG A 119 -22.64 -1.89 14.45
N GLU A 120 -23.94 -1.85 14.11
CA GLU A 120 -24.53 -2.83 13.19
C GLU A 120 -23.92 -2.73 11.77
N ILE A 121 -23.65 -1.51 11.29
CA ILE A 121 -22.94 -1.29 10.03
C ILE A 121 -21.50 -1.83 10.12
N ALA A 122 -20.81 -1.59 11.24
CA ALA A 122 -19.46 -2.10 11.47
C ALA A 122 -19.41 -3.63 11.42
N LYS A 123 -20.44 -4.31 11.95
CA LYS A 123 -20.56 -5.77 11.87
C LYS A 123 -20.71 -6.24 10.42
N ASN A 124 -21.48 -5.51 9.60
CA ASN A 124 -21.64 -5.78 8.17
C ASN A 124 -20.40 -5.47 7.32
N CYS A 125 -19.37 -4.82 7.89
CA CYS A 125 -18.10 -4.59 7.18
C CYS A 125 -17.21 -5.84 7.13
N GLU A 126 -17.53 -6.88 7.92
CA GLU A 126 -16.79 -8.15 7.95
C GLU A 126 -15.26 -7.99 8.12
N GLY A 127 -14.86 -6.95 8.86
CA GLY A 127 -13.45 -6.66 9.12
C GLY A 127 -12.68 -6.03 7.96
N LEU A 128 -13.34 -5.72 6.83
CA LEU A 128 -12.71 -5.07 5.68
C LEU A 128 -12.61 -3.55 5.91
N PRO A 129 -11.40 -2.96 6.05
CA PRO A 129 -11.25 -1.53 6.30
C PRO A 129 -11.86 -0.66 5.20
N LEU A 130 -11.81 -1.16 3.95
CA LEU A 130 -12.36 -0.45 2.79
C LEU A 130 -13.90 -0.35 2.84
N MET A 131 -14.60 -1.33 3.41
CA MET A 131 -16.05 -1.29 3.59
C MET A 131 -16.41 -0.26 4.66
N ALA A 132 -15.72 -0.30 5.81
CA ALA A 132 -15.92 0.65 6.91
C ALA A 132 -15.71 2.12 6.47
N LYS A 133 -14.80 2.37 5.52
CA LYS A 133 -14.61 3.72 4.96
C LYS A 133 -15.69 4.12 3.93
N LYS A 134 -16.16 3.19 3.10
CA LYS A 134 -17.06 3.48 1.97
C LYS A 134 -18.53 3.64 2.34
N GLU A 135 -19.01 2.95 3.38
CA GLU A 135 -20.43 2.99 3.76
C GLU A 135 -20.91 4.43 4.09
N ILE A 136 -20.01 5.31 4.55
CA ILE A 136 -20.33 6.71 4.83
C ILE A 136 -20.36 7.57 3.55
N THR A 137 -19.59 7.22 2.52
CA THR A 137 -19.55 8.02 1.27
C THR A 137 -20.76 7.77 0.35
N ARG A 138 -21.55 6.71 0.61
CA ARG A 138 -22.78 6.40 -0.15
C ARG A 138 -23.98 7.26 0.26
N SER A 139 -24.04 7.71 1.52
CA SER A 139 -25.12 8.58 1.99
C SER A 139 -25.00 10.01 1.45
N GLU A 140 -23.80 10.51 1.21
CA GLU A 140 -23.56 11.88 0.69
C GLU A 140 -23.81 12.03 -0.82
N ARG A 141 -24.02 10.93 -1.57
CA ARG A 141 -24.36 10.98 -3.01
C ARG A 141 -25.85 10.89 -3.30
N ARG A 142 -26.70 10.96 -2.27
CA ARG A 142 -28.17 10.90 -2.41
C ARG A 142 -28.86 12.22 -2.05
N GLU A 143 -28.11 13.31 -1.89
CA GLU A 143 -28.63 14.68 -1.77
C GLU A 143 -28.18 15.54 -2.94
#